data_AF-A0A3S5ADE2-F1
#
_entry.id   AF-A0A3S5ADE2-F1
#
_cell.length_a   1.000
_cell.length_b   1.000
_cell.length_c   1.000
_cell.angle_alpha   90.00
_cell.angle_beta   90.00
_cell.angle_gamma   90.00
#
_symmetry.space_group_name_H-M   'P 1'
#
loop_
_entity.id
_entity.type
_entity.pdbx_description
1 polymer ?
#
loop_
_entity_poly.entity_id
_entity_poly.type
_entity_poly.pdbx_seq_one_letter_code
_entity_poly.pdbx_strand_id
1 'polypeptide(L)'
;MSTEKYEILIRDTKPFDGQKPGTSGLRKPTRTFLEPNYTENCVQAILTAGADAPGRASRGLSTKLVLGGDGRYFSDVALRDIIIPMCAANGVRMFIIEFLLLSLI
;
A
#
# COMPACT_ATOMS: atom_id res chain seq x y z
N MET A 1 -28.33 -6.15 2.19
CA MET A 1 -26.93 -5.79 1.91
C MET A 1 -26.73 -5.89 0.41
N SER A 2 -26.54 -4.77 -0.31
CA SER A 2 -26.21 -4.83 -1.74
C SER A 2 -24.83 -5.46 -1.90
N THR A 3 -24.72 -6.43 -2.79
CA THR A 3 -23.42 -6.99 -3.17
C THR A 3 -22.84 -6.10 -4.25
N GLU A 4 -22.17 -5.02 -3.84
CA GLU A 4 -21.33 -4.26 -4.77
C GLU A 4 -20.18 -5.17 -5.22
N LYS A 5 -20.08 -5.36 -6.54
CA LYS A 5 -18.97 -6.10 -7.16
C LYS A 5 -17.90 -5.10 -7.53
N TYR A 6 -16.68 -5.34 -7.06
CA TYR A 6 -15.50 -4.57 -7.43
C TYR A 6 -14.73 -5.34 -8.51
N GLU A 7 -14.24 -4.62 -9.52
CA GLU A 7 -13.43 -5.18 -10.59
C GLU A 7 -11.95 -4.89 -10.36
N ILE A 8 -11.10 -5.88 -10.66
CA ILE A 8 -9.65 -5.69 -10.62
C ILE A 8 -9.22 -5.11 -11.97
N LEU A 9 -8.61 -3.93 -11.93
CA LEU A 9 -8.10 -3.24 -13.11
C LEU A 9 -6.58 -3.38 -13.17
N ILE A 10 -6.07 -3.76 -14.34
CA ILE A 10 -4.63 -3.70 -14.63
C ILE A 10 -4.31 -2.31 -15.18
N ARG A 11 -3.27 -1.67 -14.63
CA ARG A 11 -2.86 -0.31 -14.99
C ARG A 11 -1.42 -0.32 -15.47
N ASP A 12 -1.19 0.24 -16.65
CA ASP A 12 0.16 0.44 -17.18
C ASP A 12 0.84 1.61 -16.45
N THR A 13 2.12 1.44 -16.17
CA THR A 13 2.95 2.43 -15.47
C THR A 13 4.38 2.40 -16.00
N LYS A 14 5.18 3.38 -15.61
CA LYS A 14 6.62 3.46 -15.93
C LYS A 14 7.42 3.33 -14.63
N PRO A 15 8.63 2.72 -14.67
CA PRO A 15 9.49 2.68 -13.50
C PRO A 15 9.91 4.09 -13.08
N PHE A 16 10.08 4.29 -11.77
CA PHE A 16 10.56 5.53 -11.19
C PHE A 16 11.93 5.33 -10.57
N ASP A 17 12.87 6.23 -10.89
CA ASP A 17 14.17 6.24 -10.26
C ASP A 17 14.09 6.69 -8.79
N GLY A 18 15.01 6.18 -7.97
CA GLY A 18 15.14 6.63 -6.59
C GLY A 18 14.06 6.14 -5.63
N GLN A 19 13.25 5.14 -6.00
CA GLN A 19 12.35 4.40 -5.11
C GLN A 19 13.07 3.33 -4.27
N LYS A 20 14.35 3.54 -3.95
CA LYS A 20 15.12 2.64 -3.09
C LYS A 20 14.91 3.03 -1.62
N PRO A 21 14.31 2.18 -0.77
CA PRO A 21 14.17 2.50 0.65
C PRO A 21 15.54 2.54 1.34
N GLY A 22 15.70 3.49 2.26
CA GLY A 22 16.85 3.54 3.17
C GLY A 22 16.64 2.64 4.40
N THR A 23 17.49 2.80 5.41
CA THR A 23 17.38 2.05 6.68
C THR A 23 16.05 2.25 7.41
N SER A 24 15.41 3.41 7.22
CA SER A 24 14.10 3.76 7.81
C SER A 24 12.97 3.83 6.77
N GLY A 25 13.10 3.13 5.64
CA GLY A 25 12.12 3.13 4.56
C GLY A 25 12.34 4.21 3.51
N LEU A 26 11.39 4.33 2.58
CA LEU A 26 11.43 5.32 1.50
C LEU A 26 10.97 6.69 2.01
N ARG A 27 11.83 7.69 1.89
CA ARG A 27 11.53 9.08 2.27
C ARG A 27 11.79 10.01 1.10
N LYS A 28 10.75 10.75 0.71
CA LYS A 28 10.78 11.76 -0.35
C LYS A 28 9.89 12.95 0.04
N PRO A 29 10.07 14.12 -0.58
CA PRO A 29 9.12 15.22 -0.45
C PRO A 29 7.71 14.77 -0.85
N THR A 30 6.69 15.21 -0.11
CA THR A 30 5.27 14.91 -0.37
C THR A 30 4.89 15.10 -1.83
N ARG A 31 5.39 16.17 -2.48
CA ARG A 31 5.14 16.44 -3.90
C ARG A 31 5.49 15.27 -4.82
N THR A 32 6.53 14.51 -4.49
CA THR A 32 6.95 13.31 -5.23
C THR A 32 5.92 12.19 -5.08
N PHE A 33 5.39 11.99 -3.88
CA PHE A 33 4.35 10.97 -3.64
C PHE A 33 3.02 11.28 -4.30
N LEU A 34 2.77 12.56 -4.59
CA LEU A 34 1.60 13.04 -5.34
C LEU A 34 1.79 12.94 -6.85
N GLU A 35 2.98 12.58 -7.35
CA GLU A 35 3.15 12.33 -8.77
C GLU A 35 2.35 11.10 -9.19
N PRO A 36 1.70 11.13 -10.38
CA PRO A 36 0.89 10.01 -10.83
C PRO A 36 1.68 8.70 -10.86
N ASN A 37 1.11 7.64 -10.29
CA ASN A 37 1.69 6.30 -10.22
C ASN A 37 2.95 6.15 -9.34
N TYR A 38 3.44 7.21 -8.68
CA TYR A 38 4.63 7.09 -7.85
C TYR A 38 4.38 6.22 -6.63
N THR A 39 3.31 6.52 -5.89
CA THR A 39 2.95 5.78 -4.67
C THR A 39 2.49 4.36 -5.01
N GLU A 40 1.69 4.22 -6.07
CA GLU A 40 1.19 2.96 -6.61
C GLU A 40 2.35 2.01 -6.95
N ASN A 41 3.35 2.49 -7.68
CA ASN A 41 4.51 1.68 -8.04
C ASN A 41 5.28 1.19 -6.81
N CYS A 42 5.47 2.07 -5.82
CA CYS A 42 6.14 1.68 -4.58
C CYS A 42 5.35 0.59 -3.83
N VAL A 43 4.02 0.71 -3.76
CA VAL A 43 3.14 -0.26 -3.12
C VAL A 43 3.16 -1.59 -3.86
N GLN A 44 3.03 -1.57 -5.20
CA GLN A 44 3.06 -2.79 -6.00
C GLN A 44 4.40 -3.52 -5.85
N ALA A 45 5.52 -2.80 -5.85
CA ALA A 45 6.84 -3.40 -5.63
C ALA A 45 6.96 -4.07 -4.25
N ILE A 46 6.42 -3.46 -3.19
CA ILE A 46 6.39 -4.05 -1.84
C ILE A 46 5.55 -5.32 -1.83
N LEU A 47 4.37 -5.30 -2.45
CA LEU A 47 3.48 -6.45 -2.51
C LEU A 47 4.10 -7.61 -3.29
N THR A 48 4.74 -7.33 -4.44
CA THR A 48 5.47 -8.32 -5.24
C THR A 48 6.62 -8.92 -4.43
N ALA A 49 7.48 -8.09 -3.81
CA ALA A 49 8.59 -8.58 -3.01
C ALA A 49 8.12 -9.42 -1.79
N GLY A 50 6.99 -9.08 -1.19
CA GLY A 50 6.39 -9.83 -0.08
C GLY A 50 5.78 -11.17 -0.51
N ALA A 51 5.31 -11.29 -1.75
CA ALA A 51 4.77 -12.54 -2.31
C ALA A 51 5.88 -13.58 -2.54
N ASP A 52 7.06 -13.12 -2.95
CA ASP A 52 8.23 -13.98 -3.25
C ASP A 52 9.04 -14.39 -2.01
N ALA A 53 8.65 -13.92 -0.82
CA ALA A 53 9.37 -14.21 0.42
C ALA A 53 9.29 -15.71 0.81
N PRO A 54 10.42 -16.37 1.16
CA PRO A 54 10.45 -17.77 1.58
C PRO A 54 9.50 -18.04 2.76
N GLY A 55 8.69 -19.10 2.66
CA GLY A 55 7.68 -19.46 3.67
C GLY A 55 6.29 -18.87 3.44
N ARG A 56 6.10 -18.00 2.43
CA ARG A 56 4.78 -17.50 2.00
C ARG A 56 4.25 -18.16 0.72
N ALA A 57 5.07 -18.96 0.05
CA ALA A 57 4.86 -19.48 -1.29
C ALA A 57 3.81 -20.62 -1.44
N SER A 58 2.99 -20.94 -0.45
CA SER A 58 1.94 -21.96 -0.64
C SER A 58 0.79 -21.84 0.35
N ARG A 59 -0.14 -20.92 0.05
CA ARG A 59 -1.60 -21.09 0.16
C ARG A 59 -2.26 -19.74 -0.06
N GLY A 60 -3.26 -19.71 -0.95
CA GLY A 60 -3.99 -18.52 -1.34
C GLY A 60 -4.19 -17.51 -0.20
N LEU A 61 -3.48 -16.39 -0.33
CA LEU A 61 -3.86 -15.06 0.11
C LEU A 61 -4.84 -15.03 1.28
N SER A 62 -4.32 -15.35 2.46
CA SER A 62 -4.95 -15.10 3.75
C SER A 62 -3.97 -14.33 4.64
N THR A 63 -3.21 -13.43 4.01
CA THR A 63 -2.27 -12.55 4.69
C THR A 63 -3.05 -11.43 5.35
N LYS A 64 -2.87 -11.29 6.67
CA LYS A 64 -3.30 -10.10 7.41
C LYS A 64 -2.19 -9.06 7.25
N LEU A 65 -2.53 -7.86 6.81
CA LEU A 65 -1.58 -6.74 6.77
C LEU A 65 -1.95 -5.72 7.84
N VAL A 66 -0.94 -5.27 8.58
CA VAL A 66 -1.06 -4.08 9.42
C VAL A 66 -0.68 -2.88 8.57
N LEU A 67 -1.60 -1.93 8.47
CA LEU A 67 -1.38 -0.66 7.79
C LEU A 67 -1.40 0.44 8.85
N GLY A 68 -0.33 1.24 8.90
CA GLY A 68 -0.18 2.29 9.89
C GLY A 68 0.29 3.60 9.28
N GLY A 69 0.08 4.69 10.02
CA GLY A 69 0.53 6.02 9.64
C GLY A 69 0.67 6.92 10.86
N ASP A 70 1.51 7.95 10.74
CA ASP A 70 1.74 8.96 11.77
C ASP A 70 0.87 10.22 11.59
N GLY A 71 -0.14 10.16 10.71
CA GLY A 71 -1.11 11.24 10.49
C GLY A 71 -0.60 12.41 9.65
N ARG A 72 0.53 12.26 8.93
CA ARG A 72 1.02 13.30 8.03
C ARG A 72 0.04 13.58 6.90
N TYR A 73 0.18 14.78 6.34
CA TYR A 73 -0.49 15.13 5.09
C TYR A 73 -0.24 14.05 4.03
N PHE A 74 -1.31 13.67 3.31
CA PHE A 74 -1.38 12.57 2.34
C PHE A 74 -1.50 11.15 2.92
N SER A 75 -1.26 10.90 4.22
CA SER A 75 -1.35 9.55 4.80
C SER A 75 -2.74 8.92 4.61
N ASP A 76 -3.82 9.66 4.90
CA ASP A 76 -5.19 9.15 4.80
C ASP A 76 -5.59 8.84 3.35
N VAL A 77 -5.23 9.74 2.45
CA VAL A 77 -5.50 9.60 1.01
C VAL A 77 -4.71 8.41 0.45
N ALA A 78 -3.42 8.31 0.75
CA ALA A 78 -2.59 7.19 0.33
C ALA A 78 -3.14 5.85 0.87
N LEU A 79 -3.57 5.82 2.13
CA LEU A 79 -4.10 4.61 2.73
C LEU A 79 -5.43 4.18 2.10
N ARG A 80 -6.41 5.09 2.06
CA ARG A 80 -7.78 4.82 1.63
C ARG A 80 -7.89 4.62 0.11
N ASP A 81 -7.24 5.49 -0.66
CA ASP A 81 -7.49 5.60 -2.10
C ASP A 81 -6.46 4.80 -2.93
N ILE A 82 -5.31 4.44 -2.33
CA ILE A 82 -4.22 3.74 -3.04
C ILE A 82 -3.92 2.37 -2.40
N ILE A 83 -3.46 2.35 -1.16
CA ILE A 83 -2.89 1.14 -0.53
C ILE A 83 -3.96 0.06 -0.35
N ILE A 84 -5.11 0.38 0.26
CA ILE A 84 -6.16 -0.61 0.52
C ILE A 84 -6.69 -1.23 -0.79
N PRO A 85 -7.09 -0.45 -1.82
CA PRO A 85 -7.52 -1.00 -3.10
C PRO A 85 -6.46 -1.88 -3.77
N MET A 86 -5.19 -1.44 -3.78
CA MET A 86 -4.10 -2.21 -4.39
C MET A 86 -3.83 -3.52 -3.64
N CYS A 87 -3.82 -3.48 -2.30
CA CYS A 87 -3.69 -4.68 -1.49
C CYS A 87 -4.86 -5.65 -1.74
N ALA A 88 -6.10 -5.15 -1.80
CA ALA A 88 -7.28 -5.97 -2.10
C ALA A 88 -7.23 -6.56 -3.51
N ALA A 89 -6.76 -5.81 -4.51
CA ALA A 89 -6.55 -6.29 -5.88
C ALA A 89 -5.45 -7.35 -5.97
N ASN A 90 -4.40 -7.22 -5.15
CA ASN A 90 -3.38 -8.25 -4.93
C ASN A 90 -3.85 -9.30 -3.90
N GLY A 91 -5.15 -9.31 -3.57
CA GLY A 91 -5.94 -10.28 -2.80
C GLY A 91 -5.65 -10.38 -1.30
N VAL A 92 -5.07 -9.37 -0.66
CA VAL A 92 -5.06 -9.26 0.80
C VAL A 92 -6.50 -9.32 1.33
N ARG A 93 -6.75 -10.20 2.32
CA ARG A 93 -8.12 -10.49 2.81
C ARG A 93 -8.51 -9.72 4.06
N MET A 94 -7.52 -9.25 4.82
CA MET A 94 -7.76 -8.61 6.11
C MET A 94 -6.70 -7.55 6.37
N PHE A 95 -7.18 -6.40 6.85
CA PHE A 95 -6.37 -5.26 7.23
C PHE A 95 -6.57 -4.98 8.72
N ILE A 96 -5.50 -4.64 9.41
CA ILE A 96 -5.53 -4.01 10.73
C ILE A 96 -5.02 -2.60 10.50
N ILE A 97 -5.85 -1.59 10.78
CA ILE A 97 -5.48 -0.18 10.58
C ILE A 97 -5.13 0.42 11.94
N GLU A 98 -3.89 0.85 12.10
CA GLU A 98 -3.42 1.55 13.29
C GLU A 98 -3.18 3.02 12.97
N PHE A 99 -4.09 3.87 13.46
CA PHE A 99 -3.85 5.30 13.57
C PHE A 99 -3.29 5.58 14.96
N LEU A 100 -2.12 6.22 15.04
CA LEU A 100 -1.73 6.86 16.30
C LEU A 100 -2.75 7.98 16.56
N LEU A 101 -3.71 7.72 17.44
CA LEU A 101 -4.59 8.73 18.02
C LEU A 101 -3.74 9.68 18.90
N LEU A 102 -3.06 10.63 18.26
CA LEU A 102 -2.56 11.83 18.92
C LEU A 102 -3.53 12.98 18.61
N SER A 103 -4.70 12.90 19.24
CA SER A 103 -5.59 14.05 19.42
C SER A 103 -5.95 14.16 20.91
N LEU A 104 -4.92 14.21 21.76
CA LEU A 104 -4.99 14.54 23.18
C LEU A 104 -3.62 15.08 23.67
N ILE A 105 -3.09 16.12 23.03
CA ILE A 105 -2.24 17.17 23.64
C ILE A 105 -2.44 18.44 22.81
#